data_AF-A0A565B4L1-F1
#
_entry.id   AF-A0A565B4L1-F1
#
_cell.length_a   1.000
_cell.length_b   1.000
_cell.length_c   1.000
_cell.angle_alpha   90.00
_cell.angle_beta   90.00
_cell.angle_gamma   90.00
#
_symmetry.space_group_name_H-M   'P 1'
#
loop_
_entity.id
_entity.type
_entity.pdbx_description
1 polymer ?
#
loop_
_entity_poly.entity_id
_entity_poly.type
_entity_poly.pdbx_seq_one_letter_code
_entity_poly.pdbx_strand_id
1 'polypeptide(L)'
;MNIHRLLELAVKKTRAFGLETQALMSDLARVSGNDKQLKQSFEACVQGYGVSIKKLEEAKEFLSKSSFESAYYAVAKAHEYSYVCKDQFEGPSNEPALALNRSEKFISVCHIVWNLAEVLLN
;
A
#
# COMPACT_ATOMS: atom_id res chain seq x y z
N MET A 1 -23.99 6.65 -7.87
CA MET A 1 -22.79 6.05 -7.23
C MET A 1 -23.06 6.02 -5.73
N ASN A 2 -22.84 4.90 -5.04
CA ASN A 2 -22.99 4.80 -3.57
C ASN A 2 -21.62 4.53 -2.92
N ILE A 3 -21.54 4.64 -1.59
CA ILE A 3 -20.27 4.52 -0.84
C ILE A 3 -19.63 3.15 -1.07
N HIS A 4 -20.42 2.08 -1.10
CA HIS A 4 -19.92 0.74 -1.41
C HIS A 4 -19.21 0.66 -2.77
N ARG A 5 -19.86 1.10 -3.86
CA ARG A 5 -19.24 1.10 -5.20
C ARG A 5 -18.04 2.03 -5.29
N LEU A 6 -18.06 3.15 -4.56
CA LEU A 6 -16.92 4.06 -4.47
C LEU A 6 -15.73 3.36 -3.80
N LEU A 7 -15.97 2.66 -2.69
CA LEU A 7 -14.95 1.90 -1.98
C LEU A 7 -14.39 0.76 -2.84
N GLU A 8 -15.22 -0.02 -3.53
CA GLU A 8 -14.75 -1.06 -4.45
C GLU A 8 -13.82 -0.50 -5.54
N LEU A 9 -14.20 0.64 -6.14
CA LEU A 9 -13.38 1.33 -7.13
C LEU A 9 -12.07 1.85 -6.51
N ALA A 10 -12.13 2.42 -5.31
CA ALA A 10 -10.98 2.94 -4.60
C ALA A 10 -10.00 1.82 -4.24
N VAL A 11 -10.46 0.70 -3.67
CA VAL A 11 -9.65 -0.51 -3.41
C VAL A 11 -8.96 -0.98 -4.69
N LYS A 12 -9.70 -1.09 -5.80
CA LYS A 12 -9.14 -1.52 -7.09
C LYS A 12 -8.03 -0.59 -7.58
N LYS A 13 -8.25 0.73 -7.52
CA LYS A 13 -7.26 1.73 -7.95
C LYS A 13 -6.05 1.76 -7.03
N THR A 14 -6.26 1.69 -5.72
CA THR A 14 -5.19 1.64 -4.72
C THR A 14 -4.33 0.40 -4.90
N ARG A 15 -4.93 -0.77 -5.18
CA ARG A 15 -4.18 -1.99 -5.52
C ARG A 15 -3.33 -1.82 -6.77
N ALA A 16 -3.88 -1.25 -7.84
CA ALA A 16 -3.13 -1.01 -9.08
C ALA A 16 -1.95 -0.06 -8.84
N PHE A 17 -2.16 1.02 -8.08
CA PHE A 17 -1.09 1.94 -7.69
C PHE A 17 -0.03 1.25 -6.80
N GLY A 18 -0.46 0.37 -5.90
CA GLY A 18 0.44 -0.45 -5.08
C GLY A 18 1.34 -1.35 -5.93
N LEU A 19 0.81 -2.00 -6.96
CA LEU A 19 1.59 -2.82 -7.91
C LEU A 19 2.63 -1.98 -8.66
N GLU A 20 2.25 -0.81 -9.17
CA GLU A 20 3.20 0.12 -9.82
C GLU A 20 4.30 0.57 -8.86
N THR A 21 3.93 0.87 -7.61
CA THR A 21 4.86 1.31 -6.57
C THR A 21 5.81 0.19 -6.15
N GLN A 22 5.30 -1.04 -6.00
CA GLN A 22 6.12 -2.22 -5.72
C GLN A 22 7.11 -2.50 -6.84
N ALA A 23 6.68 -2.41 -8.11
CA ALA A 23 7.57 -2.58 -9.25
C ALA A 23 8.70 -1.54 -9.26
N LEU A 24 8.37 -0.27 -8.99
CA LEU A 24 9.39 0.78 -8.85
C LEU A 24 10.41 0.45 -7.75
N MET A 25 9.98 0.03 -6.57
CA MET A 25 10.91 -0.33 -5.49
C MET A 25 11.79 -1.53 -5.87
N SER A 26 11.22 -2.50 -6.59
CA SER A 26 11.99 -3.64 -7.11
C SER A 26 13.06 -3.20 -8.11
N ASP A 27 12.75 -2.25 -8.99
CA ASP A 27 13.73 -1.67 -9.91
C ASP A 27 14.81 -0.89 -9.18
N LEU A 28 14.44 -0.10 -8.17
CA LEU A 28 15.38 0.65 -7.34
C LEU A 28 16.32 -0.27 -6.56
N ALA A 29 15.81 -1.36 -5.98
CA ALA A 29 16.63 -2.39 -5.34
C ALA A 29 17.67 -2.98 -6.31
N ARG A 30 17.26 -3.25 -7.56
CA ARG A 30 18.13 -3.80 -8.60
C ARG A 30 19.24 -2.82 -9.01
N VAL A 31 18.95 -1.53 -9.09
CA VAL A 31 19.93 -0.50 -9.53
C VAL A 31 20.70 0.16 -8.38
N SER A 32 20.47 -0.25 -7.13
CA SER A 32 21.18 0.28 -5.94
C SER A 32 22.70 -0.01 -5.91
N GLY A 33 23.21 -0.78 -6.87
CA GLY A 33 24.64 -1.03 -7.05
C GLY A 33 25.28 -1.70 -5.82
N ASN A 34 26.32 -1.08 -5.27
CA ASN A 34 27.05 -1.59 -4.11
C ASN A 34 26.50 -1.09 -2.75
N ASP A 35 25.49 -0.22 -2.76
CA ASP A 35 24.84 0.23 -1.53
C ASP A 35 23.89 -0.88 -1.02
N LYS A 36 24.42 -1.75 -0.17
CA LYS A 36 23.69 -2.90 0.38
C LYS A 36 22.54 -2.46 1.28
N GLN A 37 22.71 -1.38 2.03
CA GLN A 37 21.67 -0.89 2.94
C GLN A 37 20.50 -0.35 2.13
N LEU A 38 20.77 0.49 1.12
CA LEU A 38 19.74 1.01 0.22
C LEU A 38 18.97 -0.12 -0.49
N LYS A 39 19.71 -1.12 -1.00
CA LYS A 39 19.10 -2.30 -1.61
C LYS A 39 18.17 -3.04 -0.64
N GLN A 40 18.61 -3.31 0.59
CA GLN A 40 17.83 -4.01 1.60
C GLN A 40 16.58 -3.23 1.99
N SER A 41 16.67 -1.90 2.14
CA SER A 41 15.51 -1.04 2.41
C SER A 41 14.46 -1.18 1.30
N PHE A 42 14.87 -1.15 0.02
CA PHE A 42 13.93 -1.35 -1.08
C PHE A 42 13.35 -2.78 -1.16
N GLU A 43 14.14 -3.81 -0.86
CA GLU A 43 13.63 -5.18 -0.79
C GLU A 43 12.57 -5.34 0.31
N ALA A 44 12.77 -4.70 1.46
CA ALA A 44 11.77 -4.63 2.52
C ALA A 44 10.52 -3.83 2.10
N CYS A 45 10.67 -2.73 1.37
CA CYS A 45 9.54 -2.02 0.75
C CYS A 45 8.73 -2.95 -0.16
N VAL A 46 9.39 -3.72 -1.04
CA VAL A 46 8.73 -4.66 -1.95
C VAL A 46 7.91 -5.71 -1.18
N GLN A 47 8.44 -6.22 -0.07
CA GLN A 47 7.74 -7.18 0.79
C GLN A 47 6.52 -6.55 1.47
N GLY A 48 6.68 -5.38 2.09
CA GLY A 48 5.60 -4.64 2.74
C GLY A 48 4.45 -4.33 1.77
N TYR A 49 4.77 -3.80 0.60
CA TYR A 49 3.77 -3.52 -0.44
C TYR A 49 3.11 -4.78 -0.98
N GLY A 50 3.84 -5.90 -1.08
CA GLY A 50 3.25 -7.19 -1.42
C GLY A 50 2.15 -7.62 -0.44
N VAL A 51 2.37 -7.41 0.86
CA VAL A 51 1.34 -7.66 1.88
C VAL A 51 0.17 -6.69 1.73
N SER A 52 0.42 -5.39 1.55
CA SER A 52 -0.65 -4.41 1.33
C SER A 52 -1.52 -4.75 0.11
N ILE A 53 -0.90 -5.12 -1.01
CA ILE A 53 -1.59 -5.51 -2.26
C ILE A 53 -2.49 -6.72 -2.02
N LYS A 54 -1.97 -7.77 -1.35
CA LYS A 54 -2.75 -8.96 -1.00
C LYS A 54 -3.94 -8.60 -0.11
N LYS A 55 -3.75 -7.71 0.86
CA LYS A 55 -4.83 -7.27 1.75
C LYS A 55 -5.89 -6.44 1.02
N LEU A 56 -5.52 -5.66 0.01
CA LEU A 56 -6.48 -4.99 -0.87
C LEU A 56 -7.25 -5.98 -1.76
N GLU A 57 -6.65 -7.09 -2.17
CA GLU A 57 -7.36 -8.17 -2.87
C GLU A 57 -8.39 -8.84 -1.96
N GLU A 58 -7.99 -9.21 -0.74
CA GLU A 58 -8.91 -9.75 0.27
C GLU A 58 -10.06 -8.79 0.55
N ALA A 59 -9.78 -7.48 0.71
CA ALA A 59 -10.80 -6.46 0.89
C ALA A 59 -11.81 -6.44 -0.27
N LYS A 60 -11.34 -6.52 -1.52
CA LYS A 60 -12.21 -6.58 -2.70
C LYS A 60 -13.13 -7.82 -2.66
N GLU A 61 -12.61 -8.97 -2.23
CA GLU A 61 -13.41 -10.19 -2.08
C GLU A 61 -14.48 -10.05 -0.99
N PHE A 62 -14.14 -9.46 0.15
CA PHE A 62 -15.09 -9.20 1.22
C PHE A 62 -16.20 -8.23 0.80
N LEU A 63 -15.87 -7.15 0.08
CA LEU A 63 -16.84 -6.20 -0.46
C LEU A 63 -17.85 -6.88 -1.40
N SER A 64 -17.36 -7.76 -2.28
CA SER A 64 -18.25 -8.52 -3.18
C SER A 64 -19.27 -9.40 -2.44
N LYS A 65 -18.98 -9.76 -1.18
CA LYS A 65 -19.83 -10.56 -0.29
C LYS A 65 -20.59 -9.69 0.73
N SER A 66 -20.50 -8.36 0.62
CA SER A 66 -21.02 -7.39 1.60
C SER A 66 -20.51 -7.62 3.04
N SER A 67 -19.33 -8.24 3.19
CA SER A 67 -18.69 -8.47 4.49
C SER A 67 -17.87 -7.24 4.91
N PHE A 68 -18.55 -6.15 5.28
CA PHE A 68 -17.94 -4.83 5.46
C PHE A 68 -16.92 -4.78 6.61
N GLU A 69 -17.17 -5.47 7.72
CA GLU A 69 -16.23 -5.56 8.84
C GLU A 69 -14.91 -6.25 8.42
N SER A 70 -15.00 -7.37 7.69
CA SER A 70 -13.82 -8.05 7.16
C SER A 70 -13.07 -7.20 6.13
N ALA A 71 -13.81 -6.47 5.28
CA ALA A 71 -13.22 -5.52 4.35
C ALA A 71 -12.48 -4.39 5.06
N TYR A 72 -13.07 -3.82 6.12
CA TYR A 72 -12.45 -2.80 6.97
C TYR A 72 -11.11 -3.29 7.55
N TYR A 73 -11.10 -4.46 8.19
CA TYR A 73 -9.86 -4.99 8.77
C TYR A 73 -8.80 -5.32 7.71
N ALA A 74 -9.21 -5.80 6.54
CA ALA A 74 -8.29 -6.05 5.44
C ALA A 74 -7.66 -4.73 4.94
N VAL A 75 -8.44 -3.68 4.75
CA VAL A 75 -7.93 -2.37 4.34
C VAL A 75 -7.05 -1.73 5.43
N ALA A 76 -7.44 -1.85 6.70
CA ALA A 76 -6.63 -1.35 7.82
C ALA A 76 -5.23 -2.00 7.83
N LYS A 77 -5.15 -3.32 7.62
CA LYS A 77 -3.86 -4.02 7.46
C LYS A 77 -3.12 -3.59 6.20
N ALA A 78 -3.82 -3.33 5.10
CA ALA A 78 -3.15 -2.81 3.90
C ALA A 78 -2.48 -1.44 4.15
N HIS A 79 -3.16 -0.58 4.92
CA HIS A 79 -2.64 0.72 5.35
C HIS A 79 -1.45 0.56 6.30
N GLU A 80 -1.54 -0.29 7.32
CA GLU A 80 -0.41 -0.61 8.21
C GLU A 80 0.85 -1.02 7.42
N TYR A 81 0.73 -2.00 6.53
CA TYR A 81 1.88 -2.47 5.74
C TYR A 81 2.37 -1.49 4.68
N SER A 82 1.59 -0.44 4.36
CA SER A 82 2.05 0.62 3.46
C SER A 82 3.10 1.52 4.11
N TYR A 83 3.19 1.54 5.45
CA TYR A 83 4.22 2.28 6.18
C TYR A 83 5.57 1.57 6.23
N VAL A 84 5.62 0.24 6.03
CA VAL A 84 6.87 -0.54 6.14
C VAL A 84 8.02 0.09 5.37
N CYS A 85 7.75 0.60 4.17
CA CYS A 85 8.78 1.24 3.36
C CYS A 85 9.31 2.54 3.98
N LYS A 86 8.41 3.38 4.50
CA LYS A 86 8.78 4.62 5.19
C LYS A 86 9.68 4.32 6.40
N ASP A 87 9.34 3.27 7.15
CA ASP A 87 10.10 2.86 8.34
C ASP A 87 11.54 2.42 7.98
N GLN A 88 11.76 1.86 6.78
CA GLN A 88 13.11 1.49 6.31
C GLN A 88 14.02 2.68 6.01
N PHE A 89 13.44 3.86 5.85
CA PHE A 89 14.14 5.09 5.49
C PHE A 89 14.09 6.15 6.60
N GLU A 90 13.68 5.78 7.82
CA GLU A 90 13.72 6.66 8.98
C GLU A 90 15.15 7.14 9.28
N GLY A 91 15.27 8.46 9.53
CA GLY A 91 16.56 9.11 9.77
C GLY A 91 17.29 9.52 8.48
N PRO A 92 18.59 9.84 8.55
CA PRO A 92 19.38 10.17 7.37
C PRO A 92 19.44 8.96 6.43
N SER A 93 18.83 9.08 5.25
CA SER A 93 18.81 8.02 4.25
C SER A 93 19.09 8.56 2.84
N ASN A 94 19.58 7.68 1.98
CA ASN A 94 19.78 7.97 0.56
C ASN A 94 18.52 7.66 -0.26
N GLU A 95 17.32 7.72 0.35
CA GLU A 95 16.07 7.46 -0.36
C GLU A 95 15.91 8.46 -1.52
N PRO A 96 15.77 7.99 -2.76
CA PRO A 96 15.47 8.85 -3.89
C PRO A 96 14.11 9.54 -3.70
N ALA A 97 14.01 10.83 -3.99
CA ALA A 97 12.76 11.59 -3.85
C ALA A 97 11.56 10.96 -4.59
N LEU A 98 11.80 10.29 -5.72
CA LEU A 98 10.75 9.55 -6.44
C LEU A 98 10.19 8.38 -5.61
N ALA A 99 11.04 7.67 -4.87
CA ALA A 99 10.63 6.57 -4.00
C ALA A 99 9.78 7.09 -2.86
N LEU A 100 10.28 8.12 -2.14
CA LEU A 100 9.57 8.78 -1.06
C LEU A 100 8.17 9.24 -1.49
N ASN A 101 8.09 10.02 -2.57
CA ASN A 101 6.82 10.54 -3.09
C ASN A 101 5.82 9.42 -3.44
N ARG A 102 6.31 8.30 -3.98
CA ARG A 102 5.47 7.15 -4.32
C ARG A 102 4.98 6.43 -3.07
N SER A 103 5.85 6.23 -2.09
CA SER A 103 5.53 5.64 -0.78
C SER A 103 4.47 6.46 -0.05
N GLU A 104 4.67 7.77 0.09
CA GLU A 104 3.71 8.67 0.73
C GLU A 104 2.35 8.69 0.03
N LYS A 105 2.37 8.66 -1.31
CA LYS A 105 1.13 8.58 -2.08
C LYS A 105 0.40 7.26 -1.85
N PHE A 106 1.12 6.15 -1.78
CA PHE A 106 0.51 4.84 -1.54
C PHE A 106 -0.12 4.78 -0.15
N ILE A 107 0.59 5.24 0.88
CA ILE A 107 0.07 5.42 2.24
C ILE A 107 -1.22 6.24 2.23
N SER A 108 -1.19 7.41 1.57
CA SER A 108 -2.35 8.32 1.50
C SER A 108 -3.56 7.66 0.85
N VAL A 109 -3.39 6.91 -0.24
CA VAL A 109 -4.53 6.25 -0.89
C VAL A 109 -5.02 5.03 -0.12
N CYS A 110 -4.17 4.31 0.61
CA CYS A 110 -4.59 3.27 1.56
C CYS A 110 -5.41 3.88 2.71
N HIS A 111 -5.00 5.03 3.24
CA HIS A 111 -5.72 5.74 4.29
C HIS A 111 -7.11 6.19 3.84
N ILE A 112 -7.23 6.71 2.61
CA ILE A 112 -8.54 7.09 2.03
C ILE A 112 -9.48 5.87 1.95
N VAL A 113 -8.98 4.73 1.46
CA VAL A 113 -9.78 3.51 1.37
C VAL A 113 -10.19 3.03 2.77
N TRP A 114 -9.33 3.19 3.78
CA TRP A 114 -9.64 2.81 5.16
C TRP A 114 -10.78 3.64 5.75
N ASN A 115 -10.71 4.97 5.61
CA ASN A 115 -11.79 5.87 6.04
C ASN A 115 -13.10 5.58 5.30
N LEU A 116 -13.05 5.27 4.00
CA LEU A 116 -14.25 4.89 3.23
C LEU A 116 -14.86 3.57 3.74
N ALA A 117 -14.02 2.61 4.16
CA ALA A 117 -14.49 1.35 4.75
C ALA A 117 -15.13 1.58 6.12
N GLU A 118 -14.59 2.49 6.93
CA GLU A 118 -15.17 2.87 8.23
C GLU A 118 -16.58 3.45 8.10
N VAL A 119 -16.83 4.26 7.06
CA VAL A 119 -18.16 4.81 6.80
C VAL A 119 -19.20 3.72 6.50
N LEU A 120 -18.79 2.53 6.01
CA LEU A 120 -19.71 1.41 5.78
C LEU A 120 -20.00 0.56 7.02
N LEU A 121 -19.30 0.81 8.13
CA LEU A 121 -19.56 0.14 9.42
C LEU A 121 -20.63 0.86 10.25
N ASN A 122 -20.89 2.13 9.96
CA ASN A 122 -21.85 3.00 10.64
C ASN A 122 -23.13 3.14 9.82
#